data_AF-A0A537RV73-F1
#
_entry.id   AF-A0A537RV73-F1
#
_cell.length_a   1.000
_cell.length_b   1.000
_cell.length_c   1.000
_cell.angle_alpha   90.00
_cell.angle_beta   90.00
_cell.angle_gamma   90.00
#
_symmetry.space_group_name_H-M   'P 1'
#
loop_
_entity.id
_entity.type
_entity.pdbx_description
1 polymer ?
#
loop_
_entity_poly.entity_id
_entity_poly.type
_entity_poly.pdbx_seq_one_letter_code
_entity_poly.pdbx_strand_id
1 'polypeptide(L)'
;MTAEREIDYEALAQSAMRGIVRTVLARVAKSGLPGEHHFYIAFKTGAPGVVLSKRLKERYPEEMTVVLQHRFWDLLVNDVRFEVKLTFDSIPERLVVPFAAIKVFFDPSVPYGLQFDEGEGEGAGPLHLSAVQGETPHADAGAGEPLKASTNSEGSRAEKKPRAARRPQSEKSAERPAAADKALAKHPAVKSSEPGPPAGPKVVSIDAFRKK
;
A
#
# COMPACT_ATOMS: atom_id res chain seq x y z
N MET A 1 -19.25 19.37 43.49
CA MET A 1 -17.90 19.37 42.88
C MET A 1 -18.06 19.77 41.43
N THR A 2 -17.65 20.98 41.07
CA THR A 2 -17.56 21.41 39.67
C THR A 2 -16.23 20.93 39.12
N ALA A 3 -16.24 19.93 38.23
CA ALA A 3 -15.06 19.61 37.45
C ALA A 3 -14.75 20.81 36.56
N GLU A 4 -13.56 21.38 36.71
CA GLU A 4 -13.12 22.52 35.91
C GLU A 4 -12.89 22.05 34.47
N ARG A 5 -13.42 22.82 33.50
CA ARG A 5 -13.33 22.45 32.07
C ARG A 5 -12.00 22.92 31.51
N GLU A 6 -10.93 22.28 31.97
CA GLU A 6 -9.61 22.42 31.35
C GLU A 6 -9.65 21.88 29.92
N ILE A 7 -8.83 22.46 29.04
CA ILE A 7 -8.72 22.01 27.65
C ILE A 7 -7.61 20.97 27.61
N ASP A 8 -7.99 19.72 27.33
CA ASP A 8 -7.05 18.63 27.08
C ASP A 8 -6.32 18.84 25.74
N TYR A 9 -5.26 19.64 25.80
CA TYR A 9 -4.38 19.90 24.67
C TYR A 9 -3.61 18.64 24.23
N GLU A 10 -3.43 17.66 25.11
CA GLU A 10 -2.71 16.42 24.80
C GLU A 10 -3.56 15.53 23.91
N ALA A 11 -4.80 15.20 24.29
CA ALA A 11 -5.71 14.42 23.45
C ALA A 11 -6.06 15.14 22.13
N LEU A 12 -6.10 16.48 22.13
CA LEU A 12 -6.22 17.26 20.89
C LEU A 12 -4.99 17.10 19.98
N ALA A 13 -3.77 17.15 20.54
CA ALA A 13 -2.53 16.92 19.79
C ALA A 13 -2.43 15.47 19.29
N GLN A 14 -2.71 14.48 20.14
CA GLN A 14 -2.81 13.07 19.75
C GLN A 14 -3.76 12.89 18.56
N SER A 15 -4.96 13.47 18.66
CA SER A 15 -5.99 13.39 17.61
C SER A 15 -5.54 14.03 16.29
N ALA A 16 -4.84 15.17 16.35
CA ALA A 16 -4.25 15.81 15.18
C ALA A 16 -3.17 14.92 14.53
N MET A 17 -2.29 14.29 15.32
CA MET A 17 -1.25 13.39 14.82
C MET A 17 -1.82 12.08 14.24
N ARG A 18 -2.89 11.51 14.82
CA ARG A 18 -3.65 10.40 14.20
C ARG A 18 -4.25 10.83 12.84
N GLY A 19 -4.63 12.10 12.72
CA GLY A 19 -5.03 12.74 11.46
C GLY A 19 -3.94 12.77 10.38
N ILE A 20 -2.66 12.86 10.75
CA ILE A 20 -1.52 12.76 9.82
C ILE A 20 -1.46 11.34 9.23
N VAL A 21 -1.47 10.31 10.09
CA VAL A 21 -1.45 8.89 9.66
C VAL A 21 -2.61 8.60 8.70
N ARG A 22 -3.82 9.04 9.05
CA ARG A 22 -5.01 8.94 8.18
C ARG A 22 -4.80 9.59 6.82
N THR A 23 -4.19 10.77 6.77
CA THR A 23 -3.93 11.52 5.53
C THR A 23 -2.88 10.83 4.66
N VAL A 24 -1.83 10.26 5.26
CA VAL A 24 -0.80 9.47 4.57
C VAL A 24 -1.41 8.21 3.94
N LEU A 25 -2.14 7.41 4.73
CA LEU A 25 -2.79 6.20 4.21
C LEU A 25 -3.85 6.53 3.14
N ALA A 26 -4.63 7.61 3.30
CA ALA A 26 -5.62 8.03 2.31
C ALA A 26 -5.02 8.53 0.98
N ARG A 27 -3.75 8.96 0.99
CA ARG A 27 -2.97 9.24 -0.23
C ARG A 27 -2.50 7.94 -0.88
N VAL A 28 -1.89 7.05 -0.09
CA VAL A 28 -1.35 5.76 -0.57
C VAL A 28 -2.45 4.83 -1.10
N ALA A 29 -3.66 4.86 -0.53
CA ALA A 29 -4.84 4.18 -1.05
C ALA A 29 -5.25 4.64 -2.47
N LYS A 30 -4.82 5.82 -2.93
CA LYS A 30 -5.15 6.41 -4.24
C LYS A 30 -4.01 6.34 -5.24
N SER A 31 -2.76 6.48 -4.79
CA SER A 31 -1.57 6.55 -5.66
C SER A 31 -0.62 5.35 -5.56
N GLY A 32 -0.84 4.43 -4.63
CA GLY A 32 0.20 3.51 -4.16
C GLY A 32 1.26 4.21 -3.30
N LEU A 33 2.24 3.44 -2.84
CA LEU A 33 3.42 3.94 -2.13
C LEU A 33 4.38 4.61 -3.15
N PRO A 34 4.89 5.82 -2.88
CA PRO A 34 5.90 6.45 -3.72
C PRO A 34 7.31 5.94 -3.37
N GLY A 35 8.11 5.55 -4.37
CA GLY A 35 9.50 5.13 -4.16
C GLY A 35 9.63 4.01 -3.13
N GLU A 36 10.62 4.13 -2.23
CA GLU A 36 10.91 3.13 -1.18
C GLU A 36 10.08 3.30 0.09
N HIS A 37 9.13 4.26 0.16
CA HIS A 37 8.35 4.52 1.37
C HIS A 37 7.53 3.29 1.78
N HIS A 38 7.57 2.94 3.07
CA HIS A 38 6.80 1.82 3.61
C HIS A 38 6.55 2.01 5.11
N PHE A 39 5.41 1.52 5.61
CA PHE A 39 4.96 1.85 6.96
C PHE A 39 4.92 0.63 7.87
N TYR A 40 5.57 0.74 9.02
CA TYR A 40 5.33 -0.12 10.17
C TYR A 40 4.19 0.49 10.99
N ILE A 41 3.12 -0.27 11.20
CA ILE A 41 1.94 0.18 11.96
C ILE A 41 1.67 -0.83 13.08
N ALA A 42 1.94 -0.44 14.32
CA ALA A 42 1.62 -1.21 15.52
C ALA A 42 0.28 -0.76 16.10
N PHE A 43 -0.59 -1.70 16.46
CA PHE A 43 -1.91 -1.42 17.01
C PHE A 43 -2.37 -2.48 18.01
N LYS A 44 -3.20 -2.08 18.99
CA LYS A 44 -3.77 -3.01 19.97
C LYS A 44 -4.82 -3.92 19.33
N THR A 45 -4.65 -5.24 19.41
CA THR A 45 -5.53 -6.22 18.73
C THR A 45 -6.88 -6.43 19.43
N GLY A 46 -6.94 -6.10 20.72
CA GLY A 46 -8.17 -6.08 21.54
C GLY A 46 -8.99 -4.79 21.47
N ALA A 47 -8.50 -3.73 20.81
CA ALA A 47 -9.17 -2.42 20.84
C ALA A 47 -10.56 -2.43 20.15
N PRO A 48 -11.52 -1.59 20.62
CA PRO A 48 -12.87 -1.53 20.05
C PRO A 48 -12.85 -1.26 18.54
N GLY A 49 -13.54 -2.12 17.77
CA GLY A 49 -13.63 -2.03 16.32
C GLY A 49 -12.48 -2.69 15.53
N VAL A 50 -11.48 -3.27 16.20
CA VAL A 50 -10.40 -4.03 15.52
C VAL A 50 -10.88 -5.42 15.10
N VAL A 51 -10.92 -5.67 13.78
CA VAL A 51 -11.28 -6.97 13.20
C VAL A 51 -10.04 -7.65 12.62
N LEU A 52 -9.78 -8.85 13.13
CA LEU A 52 -8.69 -9.77 12.74
C LEU A 52 -9.28 -11.19 12.78
N SER A 53 -8.66 -12.16 12.10
CA SER A 53 -9.06 -13.56 12.23
C SER A 53 -8.75 -14.10 13.63
N LYS A 54 -9.47 -15.16 14.03
CA LYS A 54 -9.28 -15.81 15.33
C LYS A 54 -7.81 -16.25 15.53
N ARG A 55 -7.21 -16.87 14.49
CA ARG A 55 -5.79 -17.26 14.43
C ARG A 55 -4.85 -16.09 14.74
N LEU A 56 -5.10 -14.91 14.18
CA LEU A 56 -4.28 -13.73 14.43
C LEU A 56 -4.48 -13.18 15.84
N LYS A 57 -5.70 -13.16 16.38
CA LYS A 57 -5.94 -12.74 17.78
C LYS A 57 -5.35 -13.71 18.81
N GLU A 58 -5.31 -15.00 18.50
CA GLU A 58 -4.68 -16.02 19.36
C GLU A 58 -3.14 -15.96 19.32
N ARG A 59 -2.53 -15.61 18.17
CA ARG A 59 -1.07 -15.41 18.07
C ARG A 59 -0.61 -14.04 18.61
N TYR A 60 -1.44 -13.01 18.47
CA TYR A 60 -1.15 -11.62 18.86
C TYR A 60 -2.25 -11.07 19.79
N PRO A 61 -2.26 -11.46 21.08
CA PRO A 61 -3.38 -11.18 21.99
C PRO A 61 -3.47 -9.74 22.48
N GLU A 62 -2.35 -9.00 22.48
CA GLU A 62 -2.28 -7.61 22.98
C GLU A 62 -2.05 -6.60 21.86
N GLU A 63 -0.96 -6.78 21.10
CA GLU A 63 -0.48 -5.85 20.07
C GLU A 63 0.00 -6.60 18.82
N MET A 64 -0.18 -5.99 17.65
CA MET A 64 0.27 -6.52 16.37
C MET A 64 0.86 -5.40 15.51
N THR A 65 2.01 -5.66 14.92
CA THR A 65 2.65 -4.76 13.94
C THR A 65 2.49 -5.32 12.54
N VAL A 66 2.03 -4.46 11.61
CA VAL A 66 1.90 -4.79 10.18
C VAL A 66 2.78 -3.88 9.33
N VAL A 67 3.26 -4.40 8.21
CA VAL A 67 4.12 -3.65 7.27
C VAL A 67 3.37 -3.41 5.97
N LEU A 68 3.13 -2.16 5.63
CA LEU A 68 2.58 -1.75 4.33
C LEU A 68 3.74 -1.40 3.39
N GLN A 69 4.10 -2.36 2.53
CA GLN A 69 5.14 -2.26 1.50
C GLN A 69 4.62 -2.85 0.17
N HIS A 70 5.33 -3.77 -0.49
CA HIS A 70 4.98 -4.27 -1.83
C HIS A 70 3.81 -5.28 -1.89
N ARG A 71 3.35 -5.81 -0.74
CA ARG A 71 2.40 -6.94 -0.68
C ARG A 71 1.20 -6.66 0.22
N PHE A 72 0.48 -5.57 -0.09
CA PHE A 72 -0.85 -5.30 0.43
C PHE A 72 -1.84 -5.04 -0.71
N TRP A 73 -3.12 -5.31 -0.45
CA TRP A 73 -4.22 -5.10 -1.40
C TRP A 73 -5.44 -4.51 -0.69
N ASP A 74 -6.37 -3.95 -1.47
CA ASP A 74 -7.65 -3.41 -1.00
C ASP A 74 -7.51 -2.48 0.23
N LEU A 75 -6.53 -1.57 0.19
CA LEU A 75 -6.35 -0.54 1.21
C LEU A 75 -7.48 0.49 1.12
N LEU A 76 -8.50 0.33 1.96
CA LEU A 76 -9.62 1.24 2.06
C LEU A 76 -9.43 2.13 3.29
N VAL A 77 -9.53 3.45 3.10
CA VAL A 77 -9.36 4.44 4.17
C VAL A 77 -10.61 5.31 4.24
N ASN A 78 -11.17 5.45 5.44
CA ASN A 78 -12.26 6.37 5.76
C ASN A 78 -11.86 7.25 6.95
N ASP A 79 -12.80 8.02 7.49
CA ASP A 79 -12.50 9.00 8.55
C ASP A 79 -12.03 8.40 9.87
N VAL A 80 -12.42 7.15 10.20
CA VAL A 80 -12.23 6.56 11.55
C VAL A 80 -11.35 5.30 11.57
N ARG A 81 -11.19 4.63 10.42
CA ARG A 81 -10.39 3.39 10.31
C ARG A 81 -9.78 3.22 8.92
N PHE A 82 -8.78 2.35 8.83
CA PHE A 82 -8.37 1.72 7.58
C PHE A 82 -8.71 0.23 7.56
N GLU A 83 -8.79 -0.33 6.36
CA GLU A 83 -9.01 -1.75 6.09
C GLU A 83 -7.99 -2.17 5.04
N VAL A 84 -7.40 -3.37 5.15
CA VAL A 84 -6.36 -3.82 4.23
C VAL A 84 -6.32 -5.35 4.16
N LYS A 85 -5.94 -5.90 3.00
CA LYS A 85 -5.58 -7.32 2.85
C LYS A 85 -4.07 -7.49 2.86
N LEU A 86 -3.61 -8.40 3.70
CA LEU A 86 -2.21 -8.82 3.86
C LEU A 86 -2.14 -10.36 3.87
N THR A 87 -0.96 -10.95 3.75
CA THR A 87 -0.78 -12.41 3.72
C THR A 87 0.10 -12.87 4.89
N PHE A 88 -0.44 -13.74 5.76
CA PHE A 88 0.23 -14.27 6.94
C PHE A 88 0.29 -15.81 6.87
N ASP A 89 1.49 -16.37 6.94
CA ASP A 89 1.77 -17.80 6.70
C ASP A 89 1.16 -18.30 5.37
N SER A 90 1.38 -17.55 4.29
CA SER A 90 0.79 -17.77 2.95
C SER A 90 -0.74 -17.69 2.85
N ILE A 91 -1.46 -17.37 3.94
CA ILE A 91 -2.92 -17.23 3.97
C ILE A 91 -3.30 -15.73 3.92
N PRO A 92 -4.09 -15.29 2.92
CA PRO A 92 -4.62 -13.92 2.87
C PRO A 92 -5.62 -13.64 4.00
N GLU A 93 -5.44 -12.53 4.70
CA GLU A 93 -6.26 -12.07 5.82
C GLU A 93 -6.69 -10.61 5.57
N ARG A 94 -7.96 -10.28 5.85
CA ARG A 94 -8.44 -8.88 5.81
C ARG A 94 -8.47 -8.33 7.24
N LEU A 95 -7.72 -7.26 7.46
CA LEU A 95 -7.66 -6.55 8.73
C LEU A 95 -8.52 -5.28 8.67
N VAL A 96 -9.09 -4.88 9.80
CA VAL A 96 -9.79 -3.60 9.99
C VAL A 96 -9.26 -2.96 11.27
N VAL A 97 -8.69 -1.77 11.16
CA VAL A 97 -7.96 -1.10 12.25
C VAL A 97 -8.40 0.37 12.38
N PRO A 98 -9.09 0.74 13.47
CA PRO A 98 -9.40 2.13 13.78
C PRO A 98 -8.14 2.97 14.07
N PHE A 99 -8.15 4.25 13.70
CA PHE A 99 -7.01 5.15 13.95
C PHE A 99 -6.73 5.38 15.45
N ALA A 100 -7.73 5.17 16.30
CA ALA A 100 -7.59 5.19 17.76
C ALA A 100 -6.80 3.98 18.30
N ALA A 101 -6.83 2.83 17.62
CA ALA A 101 -6.14 1.61 18.07
C ALA A 101 -4.64 1.57 17.73
N ILE A 102 -4.17 2.50 16.88
CA ILE A 102 -2.76 2.61 16.50
C ILE A 102 -1.96 3.12 17.70
N LYS A 103 -0.85 2.43 18.00
CA LYS A 103 0.17 2.83 18.99
C LYS A 103 1.44 3.37 18.35
N VAL A 104 1.86 2.82 17.22
CA VAL A 104 3.06 3.29 16.50
C VAL A 104 2.76 3.35 15.01
N PHE A 105 3.17 4.45 14.38
CA PHE A 105 3.34 4.57 12.94
C PHE A 105 4.80 4.94 12.67
N PHE A 106 5.51 4.24 11.79
CA PHE A 106 6.91 4.53 11.46
C PHE A 106 7.22 4.30 9.97
N ASP A 107 7.93 5.24 9.36
CA ASP A 107 8.48 5.16 8.00
C ASP A 107 10.02 5.12 8.09
N PRO A 108 10.69 4.02 7.67
CA PRO A 108 12.16 3.96 7.69
C PRO A 108 12.84 4.75 6.57
N SER A 109 12.13 5.07 5.48
CA SER A 109 12.72 5.67 4.27
C SER A 109 12.91 7.18 4.39
N VAL A 110 12.11 7.83 5.24
CA VAL A 110 12.43 9.12 5.86
C VAL A 110 12.21 8.93 7.36
N PRO A 111 13.26 8.88 8.22
CA PRO A 111 13.16 8.36 9.59
C PRO A 111 12.21 9.20 10.46
N TYR A 112 10.95 8.79 10.45
CA TYR A 112 9.82 9.54 10.97
C TYR A 112 8.84 8.54 11.58
N GLY A 113 8.61 8.68 12.88
CA GLY A 113 7.57 7.94 13.55
C GLY A 113 6.69 8.82 14.42
N LEU A 114 5.53 8.28 14.75
CA LEU A 114 4.59 8.79 15.74
C LEU A 114 4.28 7.65 16.69
N GLN A 115 4.55 7.84 17.97
CA GLN A 115 3.98 7.00 19.02
C GLN A 115 2.68 7.64 19.52
N PHE A 116 1.74 6.82 19.98
CA PHE A 116 0.50 7.22 20.63
C PHE A 116 0.20 6.30 21.80
N ASP A 117 -0.03 6.89 22.97
CA ASP A 117 -0.33 6.15 24.18
C ASP A 117 -1.80 6.34 24.60
N GLU A 118 -2.34 5.37 25.34
CA GLU A 118 -3.77 5.30 25.72
C GLU A 118 -4.04 5.72 27.18
N GLY A 119 -3.10 6.42 27.83
CA GLY A 119 -3.22 6.86 29.21
C GLY A 119 -2.68 8.29 29.39
N GLU A 120 -3.29 9.02 30.32
CA GLU A 120 -2.88 10.36 30.74
C GLU A 120 -1.48 10.29 31.37
N GLY A 121 -0.44 10.84 30.73
CA GLY A 121 0.89 10.95 31.34
C GLY A 121 2.08 11.06 30.39
N GLU A 122 2.06 10.38 29.24
CA GLU A 122 3.10 10.48 28.21
C GLU A 122 2.45 10.67 26.83
N GLY A 123 2.60 11.88 26.29
CA GLY A 123 1.88 12.31 25.09
C GLY A 123 2.45 11.75 23.79
N ALA A 124 1.57 11.59 22.80
CA ALA A 124 1.95 11.20 21.45
C ALA A 124 3.04 12.15 20.89
N GLY A 125 4.12 11.58 20.36
CA GLY A 125 5.32 12.35 20.02
C GLY A 125 6.03 11.85 18.76
N PRO A 126 6.80 12.74 18.07
CA PRO A 126 7.70 12.33 17.01
C PRO A 126 8.79 11.39 17.53
N LEU A 127 8.81 10.15 17.04
CA LEU A 127 9.87 9.19 17.35
C LEU A 127 11.14 9.55 16.57
N HIS A 128 12.06 10.27 17.21
CA HIS A 128 13.40 10.49 16.68
C HIS A 128 14.30 9.28 16.93
N LEU A 129 14.05 8.19 16.19
CA LEU A 129 14.96 7.06 16.08
C LEU A 129 16.21 7.50 15.30
N SER A 130 17.24 7.94 16.02
CA SER A 130 18.60 8.03 15.49
C SER A 130 18.97 6.69 14.87
N ALA A 131 19.23 6.67 13.56
CA ALA A 131 19.21 5.45 12.76
C ALA A 131 20.16 4.35 13.27
N VAL A 132 19.60 3.36 13.98
CA VAL A 132 20.33 2.16 14.40
C VAL A 132 20.61 1.33 13.15
N GLN A 133 21.88 1.23 12.79
CA GLN A 133 22.29 0.51 11.59
C GLN A 133 22.20 -1.01 11.80
N GLY A 134 21.11 -1.61 11.32
CA GLY A 134 21.13 -2.98 10.83
C GLY A 134 20.85 -4.11 11.82
N GLU A 135 19.85 -3.98 12.69
CA GLU A 135 19.23 -5.15 13.36
C GLU A 135 17.78 -5.32 12.93
N THR A 136 17.55 -6.08 11.86
CA THR A 136 16.21 -6.57 11.51
C THR A 136 15.77 -7.62 12.54
N PRO A 137 14.57 -7.51 13.14
CA PRO A 137 14.04 -8.57 13.98
C PRO A 137 13.97 -9.88 13.18
N HIS A 138 14.66 -10.92 13.65
CA HIS A 138 14.68 -12.23 13.01
C HIS A 138 13.30 -12.90 13.15
N ALA A 139 12.42 -12.64 12.19
CA ALA A 139 11.24 -13.46 11.96
C ALA A 139 11.71 -14.81 11.38
N ASP A 140 11.68 -15.86 12.20
CA ASP A 140 12.03 -17.21 11.77
C ASP A 140 11.08 -17.67 10.64
N ALA A 141 11.65 -17.79 9.45
CA ALA A 141 10.95 -18.15 8.23
C ALA A 141 11.82 -19.12 7.44
N GLY A 142 11.79 -20.40 7.85
CA GLY A 142 12.59 -21.47 7.29
C GLY A 142 12.45 -21.60 5.77
N ALA A 143 13.42 -21.05 5.04
CA ALA A 143 13.49 -21.11 3.58
C ALA A 143 14.20 -22.39 3.13
N GLY A 144 13.47 -23.30 2.49
CA GLY A 144 14.06 -24.49 1.86
C GLY A 144 14.97 -24.13 0.67
N GLU A 145 16.10 -24.83 0.55
CA GLU A 145 17.13 -24.53 -0.46
C GLU A 145 16.68 -24.80 -1.92
N PRO A 146 17.08 -23.95 -2.88
CA PRO A 146 16.85 -24.20 -4.30
C PRO A 146 17.98 -25.01 -4.95
N LEU A 147 17.82 -26.33 -5.04
CA LEU A 147 18.75 -27.20 -5.78
C LEU A 147 18.75 -26.88 -7.29
N LYS A 148 19.94 -26.59 -7.86
CA LYS A 148 20.15 -26.44 -9.30
C LYS A 148 21.11 -27.50 -9.86
N ALA A 149 20.60 -28.23 -10.86
CA ALA A 149 21.26 -28.80 -12.03
C ALA A 149 22.66 -29.44 -11.89
N SER A 150 22.73 -30.73 -12.22
CA SER A 150 23.91 -31.38 -12.83
C SER A 150 23.59 -31.79 -14.27
N THR A 151 24.62 -31.99 -15.10
CA THR A 151 24.52 -32.10 -16.57
C THR A 151 25.06 -33.43 -17.12
N ASN A 152 24.82 -33.66 -18.42
CA ASN A 152 25.34 -34.75 -19.28
C ASN A 152 24.77 -36.18 -19.03
N SER A 153 24.66 -37.06 -20.04
CA SER A 153 24.83 -36.91 -21.51
C SER A 153 24.07 -38.00 -22.31
N GLU A 154 23.82 -37.71 -23.59
CA GLU A 154 23.69 -38.60 -24.77
C GLU A 154 22.76 -39.85 -24.78
N GLY A 155 21.99 -40.04 -25.87
CA GLY A 155 21.31 -41.32 -26.15
C GLY A 155 20.21 -41.38 -27.22
N SER A 156 20.59 -41.50 -28.50
CA SER A 156 19.83 -42.16 -29.60
C SER A 156 18.38 -41.73 -29.98
N ARG A 157 18.30 -40.84 -30.99
CA ARG A 157 17.66 -41.08 -32.33
C ARG A 157 16.33 -41.87 -32.43
N ALA A 158 15.26 -41.19 -32.85
CA ALA A 158 14.28 -41.68 -33.86
C ALA A 158 13.43 -40.52 -34.45
N GLU A 159 13.02 -40.62 -35.71
CA GLU A 159 12.22 -39.60 -36.44
C GLU A 159 10.73 -40.00 -36.58
N LYS A 160 9.80 -39.02 -36.54
CA LYS A 160 8.85 -38.69 -37.65
C LYS A 160 7.66 -37.79 -37.27
N LYS A 161 7.24 -36.99 -38.27
CA LYS A 161 5.97 -36.24 -38.43
C LYS A 161 5.78 -36.01 -39.94
N PRO A 162 4.62 -35.57 -40.47
CA PRO A 162 3.26 -35.58 -39.93
C PRO A 162 2.21 -36.21 -40.89
N ARG A 163 0.97 -36.48 -40.41
CA ARG A 163 -0.25 -36.65 -41.24
C ARG A 163 -1.46 -36.41 -40.32
N ALA A 164 -2.37 -35.43 -40.48
CA ALA A 164 -3.10 -34.83 -41.60
C ALA A 164 -4.51 -35.42 -41.82
N ALA A 165 -5.52 -34.60 -41.46
CA ALA A 165 -6.93 -34.56 -41.88
C ALA A 165 -7.88 -35.77 -41.68
N ARG A 166 -9.01 -35.52 -41.00
CA ARG A 166 -10.36 -35.52 -41.62
C ARG A 166 -11.49 -34.99 -40.71
N ARG A 167 -12.29 -34.05 -41.25
CA ARG A 167 -13.76 -33.97 -41.06
C ARG A 167 -14.41 -34.51 -42.36
N PRO A 168 -15.71 -34.86 -42.35
CA PRO A 168 -16.72 -33.99 -43.00
C PRO A 168 -18.01 -33.86 -42.13
N GLN A 169 -18.70 -32.69 -42.09
CA GLN A 169 -19.94 -32.30 -42.83
C GLN A 169 -21.23 -33.00 -42.32
N SER A 170 -22.44 -32.43 -42.34
CA SER A 170 -23.00 -31.06 -42.59
C SER A 170 -24.49 -31.09 -42.11
N GLU A 171 -25.48 -30.21 -42.35
CA GLU A 171 -25.84 -28.97 -43.10
C GLU A 171 -26.91 -28.22 -42.22
N LYS A 172 -27.43 -26.98 -42.38
CA LYS A 172 -27.12 -25.74 -43.16
C LYS A 172 -28.29 -24.73 -43.06
N SER A 173 -27.98 -23.44 -42.87
CA SER A 173 -28.74 -22.23 -43.34
C SER A 173 -27.92 -21.00 -42.87
N ALA A 174 -27.53 -20.03 -43.70
CA ALA A 174 -28.29 -19.14 -44.60
C ALA A 174 -29.08 -18.06 -43.80
N GLU A 175 -29.00 -16.75 -44.09
CA GLU A 175 -28.39 -16.05 -45.24
C GLU A 175 -27.87 -14.62 -44.93
N ARG A 176 -27.10 -14.02 -45.86
CA ARG A 176 -26.58 -12.63 -45.83
C ARG A 176 -26.18 -12.18 -47.25
N PRO A 177 -26.50 -10.93 -47.67
CA PRO A 177 -25.49 -10.00 -48.25
C PRO A 177 -25.53 -8.62 -47.53
N ALA A 178 -24.45 -7.84 -47.32
CA ALA A 178 -23.50 -7.15 -48.25
C ALA A 178 -24.11 -5.89 -48.91
N ALA A 179 -23.40 -4.81 -49.26
CA ALA A 179 -21.98 -4.40 -49.25
C ALA A 179 -21.90 -2.89 -48.83
N ALA A 180 -20.84 -2.25 -48.32
CA ALA A 180 -19.40 -2.20 -48.59
C ALA A 180 -18.98 -1.52 -49.92
N ASP A 181 -18.28 -0.37 -49.86
CA ASP A 181 -16.97 -0.15 -50.52
C ASP A 181 -16.19 1.07 -49.92
N LYS A 182 -15.08 1.49 -50.55
CA LYS A 182 -14.01 2.39 -50.08
C LYS A 182 -14.02 3.78 -50.74
N ALA A 183 -13.27 4.75 -50.18
CA ALA A 183 -12.31 5.58 -50.94
C ALA A 183 -11.38 6.45 -50.04
N LEU A 184 -10.28 6.94 -50.63
CA LEU A 184 -9.12 7.63 -50.00
C LEU A 184 -9.03 9.11 -50.46
N ALA A 185 -8.81 10.10 -49.56
CA ALA A 185 -8.33 11.45 -49.95
C ALA A 185 -7.71 12.33 -48.82
N LYS A 186 -6.38 12.54 -48.92
CA LYS A 186 -5.48 13.71 -48.64
C LYS A 186 -5.78 14.83 -47.58
N HIS A 187 -4.68 15.25 -46.92
CA HIS A 187 -4.48 16.44 -46.05
C HIS A 187 -4.64 17.82 -46.76
N PRO A 188 -4.74 18.97 -46.03
CA PRO A 188 -3.57 19.70 -45.48
C PRO A 188 -3.71 20.26 -44.03
N ALA A 189 -2.62 20.82 -43.51
CA ALA A 189 -2.35 21.14 -42.10
C ALA A 189 -2.92 22.48 -41.54
N VAL A 190 -3.00 22.56 -40.20
CA VAL A 190 -3.04 23.80 -39.39
C VAL A 190 -1.97 23.71 -38.28
N LYS A 191 -1.54 24.86 -37.72
CA LYS A 191 -0.28 25.03 -36.97
C LYS A 191 -0.36 24.79 -35.45
N SER A 192 0.83 24.63 -34.87
CA SER A 192 1.17 24.47 -33.44
C SER A 192 0.80 25.66 -32.54
N SER A 193 0.53 25.37 -31.26
CA SER A 193 0.87 26.23 -30.11
C SER A 193 0.82 25.45 -28.78
N GLU A 194 1.95 25.30 -28.10
CA GLU A 194 1.99 24.82 -26.70
C GLU A 194 1.69 25.96 -25.71
N PRO A 195 0.90 25.72 -24.64
CA PRO A 195 0.94 26.52 -23.43
C PRO A 195 1.89 25.88 -22.40
N GLY A 196 3.00 26.55 -22.09
CA GLY A 196 3.90 26.13 -21.01
C GLY A 196 3.27 26.25 -19.61
N PRO A 197 3.82 25.56 -18.59
CA PRO A 197 3.21 25.52 -17.26
C PRO A 197 3.26 26.89 -16.56
N PRO A 198 2.18 27.31 -15.86
CA PRO A 198 2.20 28.54 -15.06
C PRO A 198 3.15 28.40 -13.87
N ALA A 199 3.85 29.48 -13.53
CA ALA A 199 4.83 29.50 -12.45
C ALA A 199 4.17 29.27 -11.07
N GLY A 200 4.80 28.44 -10.24
CA GLY A 200 4.36 28.20 -8.86
C GLY A 200 4.50 29.44 -7.96
N PRO A 201 3.75 29.49 -6.83
CA PRO A 201 3.77 30.63 -5.92
C PRO A 201 5.13 30.81 -5.25
N LYS A 202 5.63 32.05 -5.24
CA LYS A 202 6.85 32.42 -4.51
C LYS A 202 6.54 32.53 -3.02
N VAL A 203 7.05 31.58 -2.22
CA VAL A 203 7.06 31.69 -0.75
C VAL A 203 8.02 32.82 -0.35
N VAL A 204 7.56 33.73 0.50
CA VAL A 204 8.38 34.83 1.03
C VAL A 204 8.97 34.40 2.38
N SER A 205 10.30 34.31 2.46
CA SER A 205 11.01 34.01 3.72
C SER A 205 10.77 35.11 4.76
N ILE A 206 10.47 34.70 6.00
CA ILE A 206 9.92 35.60 7.02
C ILE A 206 10.99 36.36 7.85
N ASP A 207 12.27 36.23 7.49
CA ASP A 207 13.43 36.83 8.17
C ASP A 207 13.58 38.37 8.01
N ALA A 208 12.60 39.04 7.41
CA ALA A 208 12.62 40.49 7.21
C ALA A 208 12.23 41.32 8.45
N PHE A 209 11.76 40.69 9.54
CA PHE A 209 11.02 41.40 10.61
C PHE A 209 11.55 41.23 12.04
N ARG A 210 12.88 41.08 12.22
CA ARG A 210 13.50 41.01 13.55
C ARG A 210 14.73 41.90 13.75
N LYS A 211 14.64 43.17 13.32
CA LYS A 211 15.63 44.20 13.67
C LYS A 211 15.08 45.64 13.67
N LYS A 212 14.38 45.98 14.75
CA LYS A 212 14.24 47.34 15.30
C LYS A 212 13.88 47.25 16.77
#